data_AF-A0A524R1P4-F1
#
_entry.id   AF-A0A524R1P4-F1
#
_cell.length_a   1.000
_cell.length_b   1.000
_cell.length_c   1.000
_cell.angle_alpha   90.00
_cell.angle_beta   90.00
_cell.angle_gamma   90.00
#
_symmetry.space_group_name_H-M   'P 1'
#
loop_
_entity.id
_entity.type
_entity.pdbx_description
1 polymer ?
#
loop_
_entity_poly.entity_id
_entity_poly.type
_entity_poly.pdbx_seq_one_letter_code
_entity_poly.pdbx_strand_id
1 'polypeptide(L)' 'MEPLNKKEIGKRIKRLRKEKDLKQWQMADILGATQPAIHKYENGILPEVKRLLELARVGNTTVEWILTGQHWENGSEE' A
#
# COMPACT_ATOMS: atom_id res chain seq x y z
N MET A 1 19.61 7.38 -5.49
CA MET A 1 18.18 7.01 -5.30
C MET A 1 17.54 8.09 -4.46
N GLU A 2 16.41 8.63 -4.92
CA GLU A 2 15.61 9.58 -4.13
C GLU A 2 15.08 8.87 -2.87
N PRO A 3 15.10 9.50 -1.68
CA PRO A 3 14.54 8.91 -0.47
C PRO A 3 13.04 8.63 -0.59
N LEU A 4 12.59 7.52 0.00
CA LEU A 4 11.17 7.17 0.05
C LEU A 4 10.37 8.23 0.82
N ASN A 5 9.36 8.80 0.15
CA ASN A 5 8.46 9.76 0.77
C ASN A 5 7.30 9.04 1.48
N LYS A 6 7.47 8.80 2.78
CA LYS A 6 6.50 8.13 3.65
C LYS A 6 5.09 8.73 3.59
N LYS A 7 4.96 10.05 3.46
CA LYS A 7 3.65 10.73 3.38
C LYS A 7 2.91 10.36 2.10
N GLU A 8 3.61 10.32 0.97
CA GLU A 8 3.02 9.92 -0.31
C GLU A 8 2.66 8.42 -0.32
N ILE A 9 3.48 7.58 0.32
CA ILE A 9 3.18 6.15 0.49
C ILE A 9 1.86 5.97 1.25
N GLY A 10 1.67 6.67 2.38
CA GLY A 10 0.43 6.62 3.14
C GLY A 10 -0.79 7.07 2.34
N LYS A 11 -0.66 8.11 1.51
CA LYS A 11 -1.71 8.55 0.59
C LYS A 11 -2.08 7.48 -0.43
N ARG A 12 -1.10 6.77 -1.00
CA ARG A 12 -1.35 5.68 -1.95
C ARG A 12 -2.04 4.49 -1.30
N ILE A 13 -1.64 4.11 -0.08
CA ILE A 13 -2.33 3.06 0.70
C ILE A 13 -3.79 3.46 0.95
N LYS A 14 -4.04 4.71 1.35
CA LYS A 14 -5.40 5.25 1.55
C LYS A 14 -6.21 5.23 0.25
N ARG A 15 -5.58 5.56 -0.88
CA ARG A 15 -6.21 5.49 -2.21
C ARG A 15 -6.65 4.07 -2.53
N LEU A 16 -5.76 3.07 -2.42
CA LEU A 16 -6.08 1.66 -2.67
C LEU A 16 -7.30 1.21 -1.85
N ARG A 17 -7.35 1.58 -0.57
CA ARG A 17 -8.49 1.23 0.28
C ARG A 17 -9.80 1.84 -0.23
N LYS A 18 -9.75 3.13 -0.60
CA LYS A 18 -10.92 3.89 -1.05
C LYS A 18 -11.43 3.45 -2.41
N GLU A 19 -10.54 3.08 -3.32
CA GLU A 19 -10.91 2.53 -4.64
C GLU A 19 -11.62 1.18 -4.55
N LYS A 20 -11.43 0.46 -3.45
CA LYS A 20 -12.15 -0.78 -3.13
C LYS A 20 -13.37 -0.57 -2.23
N ASP A 21 -13.74 0.69 -1.97
CA ASP A 21 -14.81 1.11 -1.05
C ASP A 21 -14.73 0.49 0.36
N LEU A 22 -13.50 0.25 0.84
CA LEU A 22 -13.29 -0.37 2.14
C LEU A 22 -13.21 0.69 3.26
N LYS A 23 -13.80 0.41 4.42
CA LYS A 23 -13.47 1.06 5.69
C LYS A 23 -12.11 0.53 6.19
N GLN A 24 -11.47 1.27 7.10
CA GLN A 24 -10.15 0.90 7.62
C GLN A 24 -10.15 -0.48 8.31
N TRP A 25 -11.22 -0.81 9.03
CA TRP A 25 -11.34 -2.11 9.71
C TRP A 25 -11.52 -3.26 8.70
N GLN A 26 -12.27 -3.06 7.61
CA GLN A 26 -12.45 -4.08 6.57
C GLN A 26 -11.12 -4.39 5.86
N MET A 27 -10.34 -3.37 5.55
CA MET A 27 -8.98 -3.58 5.02
C MET A 27 -8.07 -4.27 6.04
N ALA A 28 -8.23 -3.97 7.33
CA ALA A 28 -7.47 -4.65 8.38
C ALA A 28 -7.76 -6.15 8.41
N ASP A 29 -9.04 -6.54 8.31
CA ASP A 29 -9.45 -7.95 8.27
C ASP A 29 -8.84 -8.68 7.07
N ILE A 30 -8.88 -8.07 5.88
CA ILE A 30 -8.28 -8.62 4.65
C ILE A 30 -6.77 -8.80 4.80
N LEU A 31 -6.10 -7.80 5.40
CA LEU A 31 -4.66 -7.79 5.60
C LEU A 31 -4.25 -8.52 6.88
N GLY A 32 -5.14 -9.22 7.59
CA GLY A 32 -4.83 -9.86 8.89
C GLY A 32 -4.10 -8.92 9.86
N ALA A 33 -4.48 -7.65 9.88
CA ALA A 33 -3.88 -6.55 10.64
C ALA A 33 -4.95 -5.91 11.56
N THR A 34 -4.58 -4.85 12.28
CA THR A 34 -5.53 -4.10 13.11
C THR A 34 -5.93 -2.79 12.46
N GLN A 35 -7.13 -2.29 12.71
CA GLN A 35 -7.58 -0.99 12.21
C GLN A 35 -6.62 0.17 12.57
N PRO A 36 -6.06 0.25 13.80
CA PRO A 36 -5.00 1.22 14.11
C PRO A 36 -3.73 1.07 13.26
N ALA A 37 -3.36 -0.14 12.85
CA ALA A 37 -2.24 -0.35 11.94
C ALA A 37 -2.55 0.26 10.57
N ILE A 38 -3.75 0.05 10.02
CA ILE A 38 -4.18 0.68 8.76
C ILE A 38 -4.14 2.20 8.87
N HIS A 39 -4.65 2.76 9.97
CA HIS A 39 -4.56 4.20 10.23
C HIS A 39 -3.10 4.69 10.22
N LYS A 40 -2.18 3.98 10.89
CA LYS A 40 -0.75 4.32 10.89
C LYS A 40 -0.16 4.26 9.48
N TYR A 41 -0.50 3.23 8.70
CA TYR A 41 -0.03 3.09 7.31
C TYR A 41 -0.45 4.25 6.44
N GLU A 42 -1.72 4.66 6.52
CA GLU A 42 -2.26 5.81 5.78
C GLU A 42 -1.65 7.15 6.19
N ASN A 43 -1.01 7.21 7.34
CA ASN A 43 -0.31 8.39 7.86
C ASN A 43 1.23 8.27 7.79
N GLY A 44 1.75 7.33 7.00
CA GLY A 44 3.17 7.27 6.64
C GLY A 44 4.05 6.44 7.56
N ILE A 45 3.46 5.61 8.43
CA ILE A 45 4.22 4.49 9.02
C ILE A 45 4.31 3.39 7.96
N LEU A 46 5.54 2.95 7.64
CA LEU A 46 5.70 1.89 6.65
C LEU A 46 5.18 0.56 7.19
N PRO A 47 4.35 -0.16 6.43
CA PRO A 47 4.01 -1.54 6.74
C PRO A 47 5.24 -2.45 6.60
N GLU A 48 5.21 -3.58 7.29
CA GLU A 48 6.15 -4.67 7.05
C GLU A 48 5.99 -5.24 5.62
N VAL A 49 7.03 -5.90 5.12
CA VAL A 49 7.09 -6.43 3.75
C VAL A 49 5.89 -7.32 3.42
N LYS A 50 5.47 -8.18 4.36
CA LYS A 50 4.28 -9.03 4.19
C LYS A 50 3.03 -8.21 3.87
N ARG A 51 2.79 -7.11 4.60
CA ARG A 51 1.60 -6.26 4.39
C ARG A 51 1.70 -5.44 3.12
N LEU A 52 2.91 -5.04 2.70
CA LEU A 52 3.10 -4.40 1.40
C LEU A 52 2.70 -5.35 0.25
N LEU A 53 3.09 -6.62 0.32
CA LEU A 53 2.69 -7.63 -0.67
C LEU A 53 1.17 -7.86 -0.69
N GLU A 54 0.54 -7.92 0.48
CA GLU A 54 -0.92 -8.07 0.58
C GLU A 54 -1.66 -6.82 0.08
N LEU A 55 -1.17 -5.61 0.38
CA LEU A 55 -1.70 -4.36 -0.14
C LEU A 55 -1.61 -4.29 -1.67
N ALA A 56 -0.49 -4.74 -2.24
CA ALA A 56 -0.30 -4.83 -3.69
C ALA A 56 -1.35 -5.75 -4.33
N ARG A 57 -1.62 -6.91 -3.73
CA ARG A 57 -2.67 -7.84 -4.19
C ARG A 57 -4.07 -7.26 -4.08
N VAL A 58 -4.42 -6.64 -2.94
CA VAL A 58 -5.71 -5.95 -2.75
C VAL A 58 -5.90 -4.86 -3.80
N GLY A 59 -4.85 -4.08 -4.04
CA GLY A 59 -4.84 -2.97 -4.99
C GLY A 59 -4.71 -3.35 -6.46
N ASN A 60 -4.48 -4.63 -6.78
CA ASN A 60 -4.08 -5.07 -8.12
C ASN A 60 -2.95 -4.20 -8.70
N THR A 61 -1.91 -3.98 -7.91
CA THR A 61 -0.75 -3.11 -8.22
C THR A 61 0.54 -3.76 -7.72
N THR A 62 1.68 -3.06 -7.80
CA THR A 62 2.98 -3.55 -7.32
C THR A 62 3.38 -2.88 -6.00
N VAL A 63 4.23 -3.56 -5.21
CA VAL A 63 4.86 -2.95 -4.03
C VAL A 63 5.64 -1.68 -4.41
N GLU A 64 6.32 -1.71 -5.56
CA GLU A 64 7.04 -0.57 -6.08
C GLU A 64 6.12 0.64 -6.26
N TRP A 65 4.98 0.50 -6.92
CA TRP A 65 4.05 1.61 -7.09
C TRP A 65 3.53 2.15 -5.75
N ILE A 66 3.33 1.29 -4.75
CA ILE A 66 2.95 1.74 -3.41
C ILE A 66 4.08 2.64 -2.84
N LEU A 67 5.34 2.23 -2.98
CA LEU A 67 6.50 2.91 -2.42
C LEU A 67 6.91 4.17 -3.22
N THR A 68 6.89 4.12 -4.55
CA THR A 68 7.48 5.13 -5.45
C THR A 68 6.41 5.88 -6.24
N GLY A 69 5.27 5.26 -6.54
CA GLY A 69 4.23 5.79 -7.43
C GLY A 69 4.49 5.50 -8.90
N GLN A 70 5.52 4.71 -9.18
CA GLN A 70 5.94 4.31 -10.52
C GLN A 70 5.91 2.77 -10.60
N HIS A 71 5.64 2.26 -11.79
CA HIS A 71 5.85 0.85 -12.11
C HIS A 71 7.19 0.72 -12.84
N TRP A 72 7.96 -0.32 -12.55
CA TRP A 72 9.16 -0.60 -13.30
C TRP A 72 8.79 -0.93 -14.75
N GLU A 73 9.17 -0.03 -15.67
CA GLU A 73 8.83 -0.13 -17.09
C GLU A 73 9.66 -1.19 -17.84
N ASN A 74 10.75 -1.71 -17.24
CA ASN A 74 11.75 -2.53 -17.94
C ASN A 74 11.81 -4.02 -17.53
N GLY A 75 10.77 -4.57 -16.91
CA GLY A 75 10.75 -6.04 -16.70
C GLY A 75 9.40 -6.67 -16.54
N SER A 76 8.43 -6.17 -17.29
CA SER A 76 7.58 -7.09 -18.05
C SER A 76 8.40 -7.64 -19.22
N GLU A 77 9.16 -8.71 -18.99
CA GLU A 77 9.28 -9.69 -20.06
C GLU A 77 7.89 -10.33 -20.18
N GLU A 78 7.38 -10.41 -21.41
CA GLU A 78 6.06 -10.98 -21.75
C GLU A 78 5.77 -12.32 -21.07
#